data_AF-A0A1I3IW63-F1
#
_entry.id   AF-A0A1I3IW63-F1
#
_cell.length_a   1.000
_cell.length_b   1.000
_cell.length_c   1.000
_cell.angle_alpha   90.00
_cell.angle_beta   90.00
_cell.angle_gamma   90.00
#
_symmetry.space_group_name_H-M   'P 1'
#
loop_
_entity.id
_entity.type
_entity.pdbx_description
1 polymer ?
#
loop_
_entity_poly.entity_id
_entity_poly.type
_entity_poly.pdbx_seq_one_letter_code
_entity_poly.pdbx_strand_id
1 'polypeptide(L)'
;MTDAVSESGSEKPTPPAALEDDLREALETLSERELETIDAVATYAAELAAWAETTKRAATRPDGVPERATVSETEIGGTTYRYYQWRKGDDIRSETVELE
;
A
#
# COMPACT_ATOMS: atom_id res chain seq x y z
N MET A 1 -32.45 -21.56 36.44
CA MET A 1 -32.49 -20.12 36.13
C MET A 1 -31.10 -19.59 36.45
N THR A 2 -30.18 -19.38 35.52
CA THR A 2 -30.22 -19.18 34.06
C THR A 2 -29.09 -19.97 33.40
N ASP A 3 -29.38 -20.53 32.23
CA ASP A 3 -28.41 -21.15 31.33
C ASP A 3 -27.53 -20.04 30.73
N ALA A 4 -26.20 -20.14 30.89
CA ALA A 4 -25.26 -19.25 30.25
C ALA A 4 -24.92 -19.85 28.88
N VAL A 5 -25.73 -19.50 27.87
CA VAL A 5 -25.39 -19.77 26.48
C VAL A 5 -24.16 -18.94 26.12
N SER A 6 -23.01 -19.60 26.04
CA SER A 6 -21.84 -19.05 25.36
C SER A 6 -22.11 -19.06 23.86
N GLU A 7 -22.78 -18.03 23.36
CA GLU A 7 -22.82 -17.74 21.93
C GLU A 7 -21.44 -17.23 21.52
N SER A 8 -20.56 -18.14 21.09
CA SER A 8 -19.37 -17.79 20.32
C SER A 8 -19.84 -17.27 18.96
N GLY A 9 -20.24 -15.99 18.91
CA GLY A 9 -20.79 -15.33 17.72
C GLY A 9 -19.74 -15.19 16.61
N SER A 10 -19.73 -16.14 15.67
CA SER A 10 -18.99 -16.05 14.41
C SER A 10 -19.77 -15.21 13.41
N GLU A 11 -20.04 -13.94 13.74
CA GLU A 11 -20.71 -13.02 12.82
C GLU A 11 -19.76 -12.59 11.70
N LYS A 12 -20.27 -12.54 10.46
CA LYS A 12 -19.51 -12.10 9.29
C LYS A 12 -19.04 -10.66 9.51
N PRO A 13 -17.77 -10.32 9.26
CA PRO A 13 -17.28 -8.95 9.44
C PRO A 13 -18.03 -7.98 8.53
N THR A 14 -18.29 -6.77 9.05
CA THR A 14 -18.90 -5.68 8.27
C THR A 14 -17.85 -5.02 7.36
N PRO A 15 -18.12 -4.84 6.05
CA PRO A 15 -17.19 -4.17 5.15
C PRO A 15 -17.01 -2.68 5.51
N PRO A 16 -15.82 -2.10 5.26
CA PRO A 16 -15.57 -0.69 5.53
C PRO A 16 -16.56 0.26 4.83
N ALA A 17 -17.04 1.26 5.56
CA ALA A 17 -18.05 2.21 5.07
C ALA A 17 -17.58 3.12 3.92
N ALA A 18 -16.27 3.22 3.69
CA ALA A 18 -15.68 3.98 2.59
C ALA A 18 -15.62 3.21 1.27
N LEU A 19 -15.92 1.90 1.27
CA LEU A 19 -15.92 1.09 0.04
C LEU A 19 -17.14 1.43 -0.82
N GLU A 20 -16.87 1.54 -2.12
CA GLU A 20 -17.88 1.64 -3.19
C GLU A 20 -18.76 0.38 -3.24
N ASP A 21 -19.99 0.50 -3.74
CA ASP A 21 -20.96 -0.59 -3.74
C ASP A 21 -20.49 -1.83 -4.51
N ASP A 22 -19.82 -1.64 -5.66
CA ASP A 22 -19.21 -2.72 -6.45
C ASP A 22 -18.21 -3.54 -5.62
N LEU A 23 -17.34 -2.88 -4.85
CA LEU A 23 -16.37 -3.54 -4.01
C LEU A 23 -17.02 -4.28 -2.85
N ARG A 24 -18.14 -3.77 -2.31
CA ARG A 24 -18.91 -4.48 -1.28
C ARG A 24 -19.54 -5.75 -1.84
N GLU A 25 -20.15 -5.68 -3.02
CA GLU A 25 -20.73 -6.85 -3.71
C GLU A 25 -19.64 -7.91 -4.00
N ALA A 26 -18.45 -7.47 -4.40
CA ALA A 26 -17.31 -8.36 -4.59
C ALA A 26 -16.88 -9.06 -3.27
N LEU A 27 -16.86 -8.35 -2.14
CA LEU A 27 -16.58 -8.93 -0.81
C LEU A 27 -17.67 -9.91 -0.38
N GLU A 28 -18.94 -9.65 -0.71
CA GLU A 28 -20.02 -10.59 -0.47
C GLU A 28 -19.84 -11.88 -1.28
N THR A 29 -19.55 -11.75 -2.57
CA THR A 29 -19.27 -12.90 -3.45
C THR A 29 -18.04 -13.67 -2.97
N LEU A 30 -16.99 -12.98 -2.53
CA LEU A 30 -15.77 -13.59 -2.01
C LEU A 30 -16.03 -14.38 -0.71
N SER A 31 -16.94 -13.89 0.15
CA SER A 31 -17.27 -14.55 1.41
C SER A 31 -17.93 -15.92 1.24
N GLU A 32 -18.46 -16.22 0.05
CA GLU A 32 -19.05 -17.51 -0.31
C GLU A 32 -18.02 -18.47 -0.94
N ARG A 33 -16.76 -18.04 -1.11
CA ARG A 33 -15.68 -18.86 -1.68
C ARG A 33 -14.96 -19.67 -0.61
N GLU A 34 -14.18 -20.64 -1.07
CA GLU A 34 -13.29 -21.44 -0.24
C GLU A 34 -12.21 -20.58 0.45
N LEU A 35 -11.77 -21.02 1.64
CA LEU A 35 -10.79 -20.30 2.46
C LEU A 35 -9.49 -20.02 1.70
N GLU A 36 -9.03 -20.96 0.87
CA GLU A 36 -7.82 -20.80 0.03
C GLU A 36 -7.96 -19.65 -0.97
N THR A 37 -9.15 -19.45 -1.54
CA THR A 37 -9.42 -18.33 -2.44
C THR A 37 -9.44 -17.00 -1.69
N ILE A 38 -10.06 -16.98 -0.50
CA ILE A 38 -10.10 -15.77 0.34
C ILE A 38 -8.69 -15.35 0.75
N ASP A 39 -7.85 -16.30 1.17
CA ASP A 39 -6.46 -16.07 1.55
C ASP A 39 -5.59 -15.57 0.39
N ALA A 40 -5.74 -16.18 -0.80
CA ALA A 40 -5.04 -15.76 -2.01
C ALA A 40 -5.38 -14.31 -2.41
N VAL A 41 -6.67 -13.95 -2.35
CA VAL A 41 -7.11 -12.57 -2.65
C VAL A 41 -6.58 -11.58 -1.62
N ALA A 42 -6.62 -11.93 -0.33
CA ALA A 42 -6.08 -11.08 0.73
C ALA A 42 -4.57 -10.84 0.56
N THR A 43 -3.81 -11.89 0.23
CA THR A 43 -2.37 -11.80 -0.07
C THR A 43 -2.10 -10.87 -1.24
N TYR A 44 -2.78 -11.09 -2.37
CA TYR A 44 -2.61 -10.26 -3.55
C TYR A 44 -3.00 -8.79 -3.31
N ALA A 45 -4.08 -8.54 -2.57
CA ALA A 45 -4.50 -7.19 -2.21
C ALA A 45 -3.43 -6.45 -1.37
N ALA A 46 -2.75 -7.16 -0.46
CA ALA A 46 -1.64 -6.61 0.32
C ALA A 46 -0.42 -6.31 -0.57
N GLU A 47 -0.07 -7.18 -1.51
CA GLU A 47 0.99 -6.94 -2.50
C GLU A 47 0.67 -5.74 -3.39
N LEU A 48 -0.59 -5.60 -3.81
CA LEU A 48 -1.07 -4.47 -4.60
C LEU A 48 -0.94 -3.15 -3.83
N ALA A 49 -1.26 -3.15 -2.53
CA ALA A 49 -1.07 -1.98 -1.66
C ALA A 49 0.41 -1.59 -1.58
N ALA A 50 1.31 -2.55 -1.30
CA ALA A 50 2.75 -2.30 -1.22
C ALA A 50 3.33 -1.78 -2.55
N TRP A 51 2.89 -2.34 -3.68
CA TRP A 51 3.25 -1.85 -5.01
C TRP A 51 2.73 -0.42 -5.27
N ALA A 52 1.49 -0.13 -4.89
CA ALA A 52 0.89 1.19 -5.07
C ALA A 52 1.59 2.25 -4.21
N GLU A 53 1.97 1.94 -2.98
CA GLU A 53 2.78 2.81 -2.13
C GLU A 53 4.14 3.09 -2.76
N THR A 54 4.84 2.05 -3.23
CA THR A 54 6.13 2.18 -3.94
C THR A 54 6.00 3.07 -5.19
N THR A 55 4.92 2.88 -5.96
CA THR A 55 4.66 3.63 -7.19
C THR A 55 4.31 5.09 -6.92
N LYS A 56 3.41 5.36 -5.97
CA LYS A 56 3.05 6.74 -5.55
C LYS A 56 4.27 7.48 -5.00
N ARG A 57 5.09 6.76 -4.24
CA ARG A 57 6.36 7.25 -3.71
C ARG A 57 7.37 7.59 -4.80
N ALA A 58 7.43 6.79 -5.87
CA ALA A 58 8.26 7.10 -7.04
C ALA A 58 7.71 8.30 -7.85
N ALA A 59 6.39 8.49 -7.86
CA ALA A 59 5.71 9.56 -8.57
C ALA A 59 5.90 10.94 -7.92
N THR A 60 6.16 11.02 -6.61
CA THR A 60 6.53 12.28 -5.91
C THR A 60 8.00 12.64 -6.17
N ARG A 61 8.37 12.71 -7.44
CA ARG A 61 9.67 13.22 -7.87
C ARG A 61 9.60 14.76 -7.92
N PRO A 62 10.60 15.48 -7.37
CA PRO A 62 10.63 16.94 -7.44
C PRO A 62 10.82 17.46 -8.87
N ASP A 63 10.32 18.67 -9.10
CA ASP A 63 10.35 19.32 -10.41
C ASP A 63 11.79 19.51 -10.91
N GLY A 64 12.04 19.21 -12.18
CA GLY A 64 13.39 19.27 -12.78
C GLY A 64 14.25 18.02 -12.63
N VAL A 65 13.80 17.00 -11.88
CA VAL A 65 14.45 15.68 -11.87
C VAL A 65 13.88 14.82 -13.00
N PRO A 66 14.71 14.21 -13.86
CA PRO A 66 14.24 13.39 -14.97
C PRO A 66 13.86 11.96 -14.54
N GLU A 67 13.08 11.27 -15.36
CA GLU A 67 12.66 9.89 -15.10
C GLU A 67 13.80 8.89 -14.96
N ARG A 68 14.88 9.13 -15.69
CA ARG A 68 16.12 8.34 -15.65
C ARG A 68 17.01 8.60 -14.45
N ALA A 69 16.59 9.44 -13.49
CA ALA A 69 17.36 9.67 -12.28
C ALA A 69 17.41 8.39 -11.42
N THR A 70 18.59 8.03 -10.95
CA THR A 70 18.78 7.03 -9.91
C THR A 70 18.24 7.58 -8.59
N VAL A 71 17.45 6.78 -7.89
CA VAL A 71 16.83 7.15 -6.62
C VAL A 71 17.42 6.28 -5.51
N SER A 72 17.78 6.89 -4.38
CA SER A 72 18.29 6.19 -3.20
C SER A 72 17.66 6.77 -1.94
N GLU A 73 17.29 5.93 -0.99
CA GLU A 73 16.70 6.34 0.29
C GLU A 73 17.69 6.08 1.42
N THR A 74 17.76 6.96 2.42
CA THR A 74 18.64 6.82 3.58
C THR A 74 17.95 7.40 4.81
N GLU A 75 17.86 6.61 5.87
CA GLU A 75 17.34 7.05 7.16
C GLU A 75 18.48 7.55 8.06
N ILE A 76 18.35 8.77 8.58
CA ILE A 76 19.32 9.39 9.49
C ILE A 76 18.55 10.00 10.65
N GLY A 77 18.71 9.44 11.85
CA GLY A 77 18.08 9.99 13.07
C GLY A 77 16.55 9.89 13.11
N GLY A 78 15.96 8.94 12.37
CA GLY A 78 14.51 8.79 12.24
C GLY A 78 13.87 9.63 11.12
N THR A 79 14.68 10.43 10.42
CA THR A 79 14.25 11.17 9.23
C THR A 79 14.71 10.42 7.98
N THR A 80 13.80 10.17 7.04
CA THR A 80 14.15 9.52 5.78
C THR A 80 14.47 10.55 4.71
N TYR A 81 15.64 10.44 4.09
CA TYR A 81 16.08 11.28 2.98
C TYR A 81 16.03 10.49 1.67
N ARG A 82 15.52 11.11 0.63
CA ARG A 82 15.58 10.57 -0.73
C ARG A 82 16.50 11.42 -1.60
N TYR A 83 17.50 10.76 -2.16
CA TYR A 83 18.48 11.33 -3.07
C TYR A 83 18.14 10.92 -4.50
N TYR A 84 18.02 11.92 -5.38
CA TYR A 84 17.85 11.74 -6.80
C TYR A 84 19.15 12.14 -7.48
N GLN A 85 19.73 11.28 -8.32
CA GLN A 85 20.96 11.57 -9.05
C GLN A 85 20.80 11.27 -10.54
N TRP A 86 21.21 12.19 -11.40
CA TRP A 86 21.14 11.99 -12.86
C TRP A 86 22.26 12.72 -13.58
N ARG A 87 22.56 12.25 -14.80
CA ARG A 87 23.49 12.96 -15.69
C ARG A 87 22.76 13.96 -16.57
N LYS A 88 23.33 15.15 -16.68
CA LYS A 88 22.91 16.20 -17.63
C LYS A 88 24.12 16.59 -18.47
N GLY A 89 24.34 15.87 -19.57
CA GLY A 89 25.55 16.00 -20.37
C GLY A 89 26.73 15.36 -19.63
N ASP A 90 27.79 16.13 -19.42
CA ASP A 90 28.99 15.71 -18.68
C ASP A 90 28.82 15.85 -17.16
N ASP A 91 27.93 16.74 -16.72
CA ASP A 91 27.71 17.03 -15.31
C ASP A 91 26.79 15.99 -14.63
N ILE A 92 27.12 15.68 -13.38
CA ILE A 92 26.23 14.95 -12.46
C ILE A 92 25.41 15.97 -11.67
N ARG A 93 24.09 15.82 -11.69
CA ARG A 93 23.14 16.61 -10.90
C ARG A 93 22.52 15.73 -9.83
N SER A 94 22.17 16.35 -8.71
CA SER A 94 21.55 15.68 -7.58
C SER A 94 20.53 16.58 -6.91
N GLU A 95 19.43 15.99 -6.47
CA GLU A 95 18.39 16.65 -5.67
C GLU A 95 18.13 15.81 -4.41
N THR A 96 17.86 16.44 -3.28
CA THR A 96 17.56 15.74 -2.02
C THR A 96 16.21 16.20 -1.50
N VAL A 97 15.38 15.24 -1.12
CA VAL A 97 14.05 15.48 -0.54
C VAL A 97 14.01 14.80 0.83
N GLU A 98 13.62 15.56 1.84
CA GLU A 98 13.28 15.00 3.15
C GLU A 98 11.86 14.41 3.08
N LEU A 99 11.70 13.18 3.57
CA LEU A 99 10.44 12.49 3.69
C LEU A 99 10.03 12.50 5.16
N GLU A 100 8.96 13.24 5.44
CA GLU A 100 8.27 13.26 6.75
C GLU A 100 7.33 12.04 6.91
#